data_AF-A0A8T1A5M9-F1
#
_entry.id   AF-A0A8T1A5M9-F1
#
_cell.length_a   1.000
_cell.length_b   1.000
_cell.length_c   1.000
_cell.angle_alpha   90.00
_cell.angle_beta   90.00
_cell.angle_gamma   90.00
#
_symmetry.space_group_name_H-M   'P 1'
#
loop_
_entity.id
_entity.type
_entity.pdbx_description
1 polymer ?
#
loop_
_entity_poly.entity_id
_entity_poly.type
_entity_poly.pdbx_seq_one_letter_code
_entity_poly.pdbx_strand_id
1 'polypeptide(L)'
;MENPQDEHWVAVKRIFRYLQGTKTHGICFKPGNKIDFRGYSDADWAGDLADRKSTSGYTFMLMGAPVSWGSKKQSSVSLSTSEAEYIALSLAIQEGKWIHRDGHRRGALRLAEATQCPVKNPVECIQ
;
A
#
# COMPACT_ATOMS: atom_id res chain seq x y z
N MET A 1 -17.36 7.32 -7.78
CA MET A 1 -17.24 8.58 -7.01
C MET A 1 -17.82 9.70 -7.85
N GLU A 2 -19.14 9.83 -7.88
CA GLU A 2 -19.81 10.80 -8.76
C GLU A 2 -20.61 11.85 -7.99
N ASN A 3 -20.76 11.70 -6.67
CA ASN A 3 -21.46 12.65 -5.81
C ASN A 3 -20.74 12.82 -4.45
N PRO A 4 -19.80 13.78 -4.31
CA PRO A 4 -19.08 13.99 -3.06
C PRO A 4 -20.01 14.57 -1.98
N GLN A 5 -20.03 13.94 -0.80
CA GLN A 5 -20.77 14.40 0.38
C GLN A 5 -19.82 15.09 1.37
N ASP A 6 -20.39 15.75 2.38
CA ASP A 6 -19.61 16.43 3.42
C ASP A 6 -18.59 15.51 4.13
N GLU A 7 -18.94 14.23 4.31
CA GLU A 7 -18.04 13.22 4.87
C GLU A 7 -16.78 13.03 4.01
N HIS A 8 -16.93 13.04 2.68
CA HIS A 8 -15.80 12.97 1.76
C HIS A 8 -14.92 14.21 1.88
N TRP A 9 -15.50 15.39 2.11
CA TRP A 9 -14.75 16.62 2.31
C TRP A 9 -13.92 16.60 3.60
N VAL A 10 -14.48 16.06 4.68
CA VAL A 10 -13.76 15.85 5.94
C VAL A 10 -12.60 14.87 5.74
N ALA A 11 -12.81 13.77 5.01
CA ALA A 11 -11.77 12.80 4.69
C ALA A 11 -10.62 13.44 3.88
N VAL A 12 -10.94 14.23 2.85
CA VAL A 12 -9.96 14.96 2.04
C VAL A 12 -9.13 15.94 2.90
N LYS A 13 -9.79 16.71 3.76
CA LYS A 13 -9.08 17.60 4.70
C LYS A 13 -8.14 16.84 5.63
N ARG A 14 -8.54 15.65 6.10
CA ARG A 14 -7.68 14.79 6.93
C ARG A 14 -6.43 14.34 6.17
N ILE A 15 -6.57 13.97 4.89
CA ILE A 15 -5.44 13.62 4.03
C ILE A 15 -4.47 14.81 3.91
N PHE A 16 -4.96 16.00 3.58
CA PHE A 16 -4.09 17.19 3.46
C PHE A 16 -3.41 17.56 4.78
N ARG A 17 -4.10 17.43 5.91
CA ARG A 17 -3.50 17.67 7.24
C ARG A 17 -2.40 16.66 7.55
N TYR A 18 -2.62 15.38 7.22
CA TYR A 18 -1.58 14.35 7.36
C TYR A 18 -0.37 14.69 6.50
N LEU A 19 -0.57 14.95 5.20
CA LEU A 19 0.52 15.32 4.29
C LEU A 19 1.30 16.56 4.76
N GLN A 20 0.60 17.56 5.33
CA GLN A 20 1.24 18.75 5.88
C GLN A 20 2.04 18.44 7.15
N GLY A 21 1.53 17.57 8.02
CA GLY A 21 2.20 17.16 9.26
C GLY A 21 3.37 16.22 9.05
N THR A 22 3.39 15.45 7.97
CA THR A 22 4.41 14.43 7.69
C THR A 22 5.39 14.82 6.59
N LYS A 23 5.49 16.12 6.23
CA LYS A 23 6.40 16.60 5.17
C LYS A 23 7.87 16.26 5.40
N THR A 24 8.30 16.20 6.66
CA THR A 24 9.68 15.86 7.04
C THR A 24 9.91 14.36 7.17
N HIS A 25 8.85 13.56 7.10
CA HIS A 25 8.94 12.13 7.33
C HIS A 25 9.47 11.40 6.10
N GLY A 26 10.15 10.28 6.36
CA GLY A 26 10.72 9.43 5.33
C GLY A 26 10.42 7.95 5.57
N ILE A 27 10.59 7.16 4.51
CA ILE A 27 10.60 5.70 4.59
C ILE A 27 12.03 5.28 4.95
N CYS A 28 12.18 4.50 6.01
CA CYS A 28 13.49 4.04 6.45
C CYS A 28 13.58 2.51 6.43
N PHE A 29 14.55 2.01 5.66
CA PHE A 29 14.84 0.60 5.52
C PHE A 29 15.73 0.14 6.67
N LYS A 30 15.37 -0.97 7.31
CA LYS A 30 16.21 -1.57 8.35
C LYS A 30 17.44 -2.21 7.71
N PRO A 31 18.67 -1.89 8.17
CA PRO A 31 19.86 -2.57 7.69
C PRO A 31 19.80 -4.04 8.10
N GLY A 32 20.16 -4.94 7.18
CA GLY A 32 20.15 -6.37 7.43
C GLY A 32 20.97 -7.15 6.40
N ASN A 33 21.49 -8.31 6.81
CA ASN A 33 22.36 -9.14 5.96
C ASN A 33 21.58 -9.96 4.91
N LYS A 34 20.25 -10.00 5.00
CA LYS A 34 19.38 -10.72 4.06
C LYS A 34 18.28 -9.77 3.62
N ILE A 35 17.94 -9.80 2.33
CA ILE A 35 16.79 -9.07 1.79
C ILE A 35 15.51 -9.78 2.27
N ASP A 36 14.70 -9.05 3.04
CA ASP A 36 13.38 -9.44 3.55
C ASP A 36 12.34 -8.68 2.74
N PHE A 37 11.71 -9.38 1.79
CA PHE A 37 10.64 -8.87 0.95
C PHE A 37 9.37 -9.66 1.25
N ARG A 38 8.30 -8.95 1.65
CA ARG A 38 7.02 -9.56 2.04
C ARG A 38 5.87 -8.86 1.35
N GLY A 39 4.91 -9.63 0.86
CA GLY A 39 3.65 -9.12 0.34
C GLY A 39 2.49 -9.56 1.23
N TYR A 40 1.55 -8.65 1.46
CA TYR A 40 0.31 -8.89 2.17
C TYR A 40 -0.86 -8.48 1.27
N SER A 41 -1.96 -9.21 1.36
CA SER A 41 -3.22 -8.92 0.68
C SER A 41 -4.36 -9.08 1.67
N ASP A 42 -5.41 -8.29 1.49
CA ASP A 42 -6.60 -8.30 2.34
C ASP A 42 -7.81 -7.81 1.52
N ALA A 43 -9.02 -8.20 1.91
CA ALA A 43 -10.24 -7.64 1.34
C ALA A 43 -11.29 -7.37 2.41
N ASP A 44 -11.95 -6.22 2.34
CA ASP A 44 -13.25 -6.10 3.00
C ASP A 44 -14.30 -6.89 2.18
N TRP A 45 -15.17 -7.66 2.82
CA TRP A 45 -16.26 -8.33 2.13
C TRP A 45 -17.52 -7.48 2.22
N ALA A 46 -18.02 -7.06 1.06
CA ALA A 46 -19.20 -6.22 0.94
C ALA A 46 -19.16 -4.98 1.86
N GLY A 47 -17.99 -4.34 1.93
CA GLY A 47 -17.76 -3.16 2.77
C GLY A 47 -18.50 -1.92 2.29
N ASP A 48 -18.77 -1.80 0.98
CA ASP A 48 -19.60 -0.71 0.46
C ASP A 48 -21.09 -0.99 0.72
N LEU A 49 -21.76 -0.10 1.44
CA LEU A 49 -23.18 -0.26 1.77
C LEU A 49 -24.12 -0.01 0.58
N ALA A 50 -23.68 0.75 -0.43
CA ALA A 50 -24.52 1.13 -1.56
C ALA A 50 -24.56 0.03 -2.63
N ASP A 51 -23.41 -0.53 -3.01
CA ASP A 51 -23.33 -1.55 -4.07
C ASP A 51 -22.83 -2.91 -3.60
N ARG A 52 -22.57 -3.07 -2.28
CA ARG A 52 -22.11 -4.33 -1.65
C ARG A 52 -20.82 -4.86 -2.25
N LYS A 53 -20.04 -4.01 -2.92
CA LYS A 53 -18.75 -4.40 -3.46
C LYS A 53 -17.69 -4.36 -2.36
N SER A 54 -16.82 -5.34 -2.45
CA SER A 54 -15.64 -5.51 -1.64
C SER A 54 -14.54 -4.52 -2.08
N THR A 55 -13.66 -4.15 -1.17
CA THR A 55 -12.45 -3.36 -1.43
C THR A 55 -11.24 -4.24 -1.17
N SER A 56 -10.43 -4.46 -2.19
CA SER A 56 -9.18 -5.21 -2.11
C SER A 56 -8.02 -4.28 -1.77
N GLY A 57 -7.15 -4.72 -0.87
CA GLY A 57 -5.92 -4.05 -0.50
C GLY A 57 -4.70 -4.96 -0.66
N TYR A 58 -3.54 -4.36 -0.87
CA TYR A 58 -2.25 -5.03 -0.74
C TYR A 58 -1.18 -4.08 -0.20
N THR A 59 -0.14 -4.64 0.41
CA THR A 59 1.08 -3.92 0.77
C THR A 59 2.30 -4.82 0.62
N PHE A 60 3.34 -4.30 -0.01
CA PHE A 60 4.64 -4.92 -0.16
C PHE A 60 5.66 -4.17 0.70
N MET A 61 6.34 -4.93 1.56
CA MET A 61 7.35 -4.46 2.48
C MET A 61 8.73 -4.94 2.02
N LEU A 62 9.71 -4.05 2.05
CA LEU A 62 11.13 -4.34 1.85
C LEU A 62 11.88 -3.84 3.07
N MET A 63 12.66 -4.70 3.73
CA MET A 63 13.46 -4.33 4.89
C MET A 63 12.67 -3.61 5.99
N GLY A 64 11.44 -4.06 6.22
CA GLY A 64 10.54 -3.49 7.23
C GLY A 64 9.93 -2.14 6.88
N ALA A 65 10.05 -1.68 5.63
CA ALA A 65 9.45 -0.45 5.13
C ALA A 65 8.54 -0.72 3.92
N PRO A 66 7.42 -0.01 3.76
CA PRO A 66 6.51 -0.20 2.61
C PRO A 66 7.14 0.34 1.33
N VAL A 67 7.05 -0.44 0.24
CA VAL A 67 7.59 -0.07 -1.09
C VAL A 67 6.54 0.00 -2.18
N SER A 68 5.44 -0.74 -2.05
CA SER A 68 4.27 -0.63 -2.94
C SER A 68 3.04 -1.00 -2.14
N TRP A 69 1.96 -0.25 -2.29
CA TRP A 69 0.68 -0.53 -1.64
C TRP A 69 -0.45 -0.02 -2.52
N GLY A 70 -1.62 -0.61 -2.35
CA GLY A 70 -2.79 -0.22 -3.11
C GLY A 70 -4.07 -0.61 -2.40
N SER A 71 -5.13 0.15 -2.68
CA SER A 71 -6.50 -0.20 -2.30
C SER A 71 -7.40 0.07 -3.50
N LYS A 72 -8.26 -0.88 -3.83
CA LYS A 72 -9.10 -0.85 -5.02
C LYS A 72 -10.44 -1.50 -4.72
N LYS A 73 -11.51 -0.74 -4.96
CA LYS A 73 -12.87 -1.28 -4.98
C LYS A 73 -13.01 -2.30 -6.11
N GLN A 74 -13.53 -3.49 -5.80
CA GLN A 74 -13.72 -4.56 -6.78
C GLN A 74 -14.75 -4.16 -7.83
N SER A 75 -14.61 -4.69 -9.04
CA SER A 75 -15.53 -4.42 -10.15
C SER A 75 -16.86 -5.15 -9.99
N SER A 76 -16.81 -6.38 -9.47
CA SER A 76 -17.95 -7.26 -9.19
C SER A 76 -18.21 -7.37 -7.69
N VAL A 77 -19.43 -7.81 -7.33
CA VAL A 77 -19.78 -8.16 -5.96
C VAL A 77 -19.30 -9.59 -5.69
N SER A 78 -18.52 -9.79 -4.63
CA SER A 78 -18.08 -11.13 -4.21
C SER A 78 -19.19 -11.84 -3.43
N LEU A 79 -19.42 -13.11 -3.72
CA LEU A 79 -20.45 -13.93 -3.07
C LEU A 79 -19.99 -14.50 -1.72
N SER A 80 -18.70 -14.42 -1.41
CA SER A 80 -18.14 -14.86 -0.13
C SER A 80 -16.91 -14.04 0.25
N THR A 81 -16.52 -14.11 1.52
CA THR A 81 -15.24 -13.57 2.01
C THR A 81 -14.06 -14.21 1.28
N SER A 82 -14.08 -15.53 1.08
CA SER A 82 -13.03 -16.25 0.36
C SER A 82 -12.84 -15.77 -1.07
N GLU A 83 -13.93 -15.47 -1.78
CA GLU A 83 -13.86 -14.91 -3.14
C GLU A 83 -13.26 -13.49 -3.13
N ALA A 84 -13.68 -12.65 -2.18
CA ALA A 84 -13.14 -11.30 -2.03
C ALA A 84 -11.62 -11.32 -1.78
N GLU A 85 -11.17 -12.21 -0.89
CA GLU A 85 -9.75 -12.43 -0.57
C GLU A 85 -8.98 -12.95 -1.79
N TYR A 86 -9.56 -13.87 -2.55
CA TYR A 86 -8.92 -14.39 -3.76
C TYR A 86 -8.71 -13.32 -4.83
N ILE A 87 -9.68 -12.40 -4.97
CA ILE A 87 -9.55 -11.24 -5.86
C ILE A 87 -8.45 -10.29 -5.37
N ALA A 88 -8.38 -10.02 -4.06
CA ALA A 88 -7.31 -9.20 -3.49
C ALA A 88 -5.92 -9.82 -3.69
N LEU A 89 -5.79 -11.13 -3.44
CA LEU A 89 -4.56 -11.87 -3.69
C LEU A 89 -4.15 -11.82 -5.16
N SER A 90 -5.11 -11.93 -6.08
CA SER A 90 -4.86 -11.80 -7.52
C SER A 90 -4.29 -10.43 -7.89
N LEU A 91 -4.80 -9.35 -7.29
CA LEU A 91 -4.28 -7.99 -7.46
C LEU A 91 -2.86 -7.86 -6.88
N ALA A 92 -2.63 -8.38 -5.68
CA ALA A 92 -1.31 -8.39 -5.06
C ALA A 92 -0.28 -9.13 -5.95
N ILE A 93 -0.63 -10.29 -6.51
CA ILE A 93 0.25 -11.05 -7.40
C ILE A 93 0.56 -10.29 -8.70
N GLN A 94 -0.40 -9.56 -9.27
CA GLN A 94 -0.15 -8.71 -10.44
C GLN A 94 0.90 -7.65 -10.14
N GLU A 95 0.77 -6.97 -9.01
CA GLU A 95 1.74 -5.97 -8.56
C GLU A 95 3.10 -6.61 -8.25
N GLY A 96 3.13 -7.72 -7.52
CA GLY A 96 4.37 -8.43 -7.20
C GLY A 96 5.14 -8.88 -8.45
N LYS A 97 4.42 -9.35 -9.48
CA LYS A 97 5.03 -9.67 -10.78
C LYS A 97 5.56 -8.42 -11.48
N TRP A 98 4.85 -7.30 -11.39
CA TRP A 98 5.30 -6.03 -11.94
C TRP A 98 6.60 -5.56 -11.27
N ILE A 99 6.66 -5.58 -9.94
CA ILE A 99 7.87 -5.26 -9.15
C ILE A 99 9.04 -6.16 -9.55
N HIS A 100 8.82 -7.47 -9.69
CA HIS A 100 9.85 -8.42 -10.07
C HIS A 100 10.37 -8.18 -11.50
N ARG A 101 9.47 -7.93 -12.47
CA ARG A 101 9.82 -7.78 -13.88
C ARG A 101 10.45 -6.41 -14.19
N ASP A 102 9.86 -5.31 -13.70
CA ASP A 102 10.29 -3.95 -14.01
C ASP A 102 11.36 -3.42 -13.04
N GLY A 103 11.45 -3.97 -11.82
CA GLY A 103 12.59 -3.74 -10.91
C GLY A 103 13.92 -4.14 -11.54
N HIS A 104 13.89 -5.13 -12.45
CA HIS A 104 15.04 -5.59 -13.23
C HIS A 104 15.42 -4.66 -14.39
N ARG A 105 14.49 -3.80 -14.88
CA ARG A 105 14.72 -2.86 -16.01
C ARG A 105 15.11 -1.45 -15.59
N ARG A 106 14.68 -0.99 -14.40
CA ARG A 106 14.89 0.41 -13.96
C ARG A 106 15.87 0.58 -12.80
N GLY A 107 16.49 -0.49 -12.31
CA GLY A 107 17.44 -0.39 -11.21
C GLY A 107 16.81 -0.04 -9.86
N ALA A 108 15.49 -0.22 -9.71
CA ALA A 108 14.79 -0.03 -8.42
C ALA A 108 15.25 -1.04 -7.35
N LEU A 109 15.87 -2.15 -7.76
CA LEU A 109 16.55 -3.07 -6.85
C LEU A 109 17.95 -2.61 -6.40
N ARG A 110 18.40 -1.39 -6.74
CA ARG A 110 19.56 -0.74 -6.10
C ARG A 110 19.20 0.03 -4.81
N LEU A 111 17.95 0.00 -4.36
CA LEU A 111 17.58 0.61 -3.08
C LEU A 111 18.24 -0.07 -1.86
N ALA A 112 18.78 -1.28 -2.04
CA ALA A 112 19.53 -1.98 -0.98
C ALA A 112 20.94 -1.40 -0.73
N GLU A 113 21.46 -0.52 -1.59
CA GLU A 113 22.75 0.14 -1.37
C GLU A 113 22.63 1.50 -0.64
N ALA A 114 21.41 1.97 -0.38
CA ALA A 114 21.14 3.20 0.38
C ALA A 114 20.57 2.87 1.77
N THR A 115 21.31 2.11 2.58
CA THR A 115 20.92 1.71 3.95
C THR A 115 21.12 2.81 5.01
N GLN A 116 21.07 4.09 4.64
CA GLN A 116 21.04 5.19 5.60
C GLN A 116 19.68 5.89 5.54
N CYS A 117 18.91 5.80 6.61
CA CYS A 117 17.73 6.63 6.83
C CYS A 117 18.13 8.10 6.65
N PRO A 118 17.62 8.83 5.63
CA PRO A 118 18.02 10.22 5.37
C PRO A 118 17.48 11.19 6.42
N VAL A 119 16.62 10.69 7.31
CA VAL A 119 15.94 11.46 8.33
C VAL A 119 16.84 11.59 9.56
N LYS A 120 17.16 12.84 9.94
CA LYS A 120 18.08 13.16 11.05
C LYS A 120 17.56 12.68 12.42
N ASN A 121 16.27 12.41 12.53
CA ASN A 121 15.62 12.00 13.76
C ASN A 121 14.79 10.73 13.54
N PRO A 122 15.06 9.61 14.26
CA PRO A 122 14.38 8.33 14.06
C PRO A 122 12.86 8.35 14.29
N VAL A 123 12.34 9.36 15.00
CA VAL A 123 10.91 9.56 15.28
C VAL A 123 10.11 10.08 14.09
N GLU A 124 10.77 10.57 13.04
CA GLU A 124 10.15 11.04 11.80
C GLU A 124 10.10 9.92 10.73
N CYS A 125 10.49 8.70 11.08
CA CYS A 125 10.35 7.54 10.20
C CYS A 125 8.91 7.04 10.23
N ILE A 126 8.29 6.91 9.06
CA ILE A 126 7.03 6.18 8.95
C ILE A 126 7.36 4.69 9.06
N GLN A 127 6.90 4.04 10.14
CA GLN A 127 6.98 2.60 10.34
C GLN A 127 5.93 1.89 9.49
#